data_AF-A0A6I0KFN3-F1
#
_entry.id   AF-A0A6I0KFN3-F1
#
_cell.length_a   1.000
_cell.length_b   1.000
_cell.length_c   1.000
_cell.angle_alpha   90.00
_cell.angle_beta   90.00
_cell.angle_gamma   90.00
#
_symmetry.space_group_name_H-M   'P 1'
#
loop_
_entity.id
_entity.type
_entity.pdbx_description
1 polymer ?
#
loop_
_entity_poly.entity_id
_entity_poly.type
_entity_poly.pdbx_seq_one_letter_code
_entity_poly.pdbx_strand_id
1 'polypeptide(L)' 'MEQIKAHIAVSLDGHTATPDYELDWMPREVKELAAREHAAASCLLMGANTYNYIFEHWGGWPHKSKRSFVVSHYD' A
#
# COMPACT_ATOMS: atom_id res chain seq x y z
N MET A 1 -23.42 5.42 -1.16
CA MET A 1 -22.69 6.21 -0.14
C MET A 1 -21.24 5.79 -0.22
N GLU A 2 -20.32 6.71 -0.50
CA GLU A 2 -18.90 6.41 -0.59
C GLU A 2 -18.35 6.07 0.80
N GLN A 3 -17.49 5.06 0.89
CA GLN A 3 -16.90 4.57 2.15
C GLN A 3 -15.38 4.73 2.12
N ILE A 4 -14.82 5.24 3.21
CA ILE A 4 -13.38 5.17 3.45
C ILE A 4 -13.10 3.82 4.09
N LYS A 5 -12.21 3.03 3.48
CA LYS A 5 -11.82 1.70 3.96
C LYS A 5 -10.31 1.62 4.09
N ALA A 6 -9.85 0.93 5.12
CA ALA A 6 -8.45 0.57 5.30
C ALA A 6 -8.31 -0.94 5.12
N HIS A 7 -7.51 -1.36 4.13
CA HIS A 7 -7.12 -2.74 3.93
C HIS A 7 -5.62 -2.83 4.17
N ILE A 8 -5.21 -3.56 5.20
CA ILE A 8 -3.82 -3.64 5.64
C ILE A 8 -3.47 -5.09 6.00
N ALA A 9 -2.29 -5.53 5.58
CA ALA A 9 -1.70 -6.78 6.04
C ALA A 9 -0.80 -6.48 7.24
N VAL A 10 -0.95 -7.27 8.30
CA VAL A 10 -0.11 -7.19 9.50
C VAL A 10 0.34 -8.58 9.93
N SER A 11 1.52 -8.66 10.52
CA SER A 11 1.99 -9.85 11.22
C SER A 11 1.12 -10.13 12.47
N LEU A 12 1.28 -11.30 13.08
CA LEU A 12 0.54 -11.69 14.28
C LEU A 12 0.73 -10.71 15.44
N ASP A 13 1.93 -10.13 15.55
CA ASP A 13 2.33 -9.14 16.55
C ASP A 13 2.08 -7.69 16.11
N GLY A 14 1.41 -7.47 14.97
CA GLY A 14 0.87 -6.16 14.57
C GLY A 14 1.80 -5.27 13.74
N HIS A 15 2.85 -5.82 13.12
CA HIS A 15 3.79 -5.08 12.28
C HIS A 15 3.47 -5.23 10.79
N THR A 16 3.70 -4.17 10.00
CA THR A 16 3.41 -4.14 8.55
C THR A 16 4.63 -4.46 7.68
N ALA A 17 5.83 -4.22 8.20
CA ALA A 17 7.11 -4.43 7.52
C ALA A 17 8.11 -5.01 8.52
N THR A 18 9.12 -5.71 8.00
CA THR A 18 10.25 -6.17 8.80
C THR A 18 11.16 -4.99 9.20
N PRO A 19 12.09 -5.15 10.15
CA PRO A 19 12.97 -4.06 10.60
C PRO A 19 13.88 -3.45 9.52
N ASP A 20 14.11 -4.17 8.42
CA ASP A 20 14.78 -3.72 7.21
C ASP A 20 13.84 -3.04 6.20
N TYR A 21 12.59 -2.79 6.60
CA TYR A 21 11.52 -2.15 5.81
C TYR A 21 10.95 -3.00 4.66
N GLU A 22 11.24 -4.30 4.63
CA GLU A 22 10.77 -5.19 3.58
C GLU A 22 9.44 -5.89 3.88
N LEU A 23 8.86 -6.48 2.82
CA LEU A 23 7.57 -7.17 2.83
C LEU A 23 7.69 -8.68 2.54
N ASP A 24 8.87 -9.25 2.76
CA ASP A 24 9.19 -10.66 2.44
C ASP A 24 8.46 -11.64 3.35
N TRP A 25 8.08 -11.19 4.55
CA TRP A 25 7.26 -11.95 5.49
C TRP A 25 5.86 -12.27 4.94
N MET A 26 5.36 -11.48 4.00
CA MET A 26 3.99 -11.57 3.52
C MET A 26 3.82 -12.70 2.49
N PRO A 27 2.98 -13.72 2.77
CA PRO A 27 2.72 -14.81 1.84
C PRO A 27 2.06 -14.34 0.55
N ARG A 28 2.19 -15.14 -0.51
CA ARG A 28 1.65 -14.82 -1.83
C ARG A 28 0.13 -14.61 -1.80
N GLU A 29 -0.58 -15.42 -1.04
CA GLU A 29 -2.04 -15.37 -0.92
C GLU A 29 -2.51 -14.03 -0.34
N VAL A 30 -1.74 -13.46 0.60
CA VAL A 30 -2.00 -12.15 1.20
C VAL A 30 -1.70 -11.03 0.20
N LYS A 31 -0.61 -11.15 -0.58
CA LYS A 31 -0.30 -10.22 -1.69
C LYS A 31 -1.43 -10.19 -2.72
N GLU A 32 -1.98 -11.34 -3.07
CA GLU A 32 -3.11 -11.46 -4.00
C GLU A 32 -4.41 -10.86 -3.45
N LEU A 33 -4.68 -11.00 -2.15
CA LEU A 33 -5.79 -10.33 -1.47
C LEU A 33 -5.65 -8.80 -1.52
N ALA A 34 -4.47 -8.27 -1.17
CA ALA A 34 -4.19 -6.85 -1.23
C ALA A 34 -4.35 -6.29 -2.64
N ALA A 35 -3.90 -7.04 -3.66
CA ALA A 35 -4.07 -6.66 -5.06
C ALA A 35 -5.55 -6.59 -5.49
N ARG A 36 -6.41 -7.49 -4.98
CA ARG A 36 -7.86 -7.46 -5.23
C ARG A 36 -8.53 -6.23 -4.62
N GLU A 37 -8.22 -5.92 -3.36
CA GLU A 37 -8.76 -4.73 -2.69
C GLU A 37 -8.28 -3.45 -3.36
N HIS A 38 -6.99 -3.41 -3.72
CA HIS A 38 -6.47 -2.34 -4.55
C HIS A 38 -7.25 -2.22 -5.86
N ALA A 39 -7.52 -3.31 -6.58
CA ALA A 39 -8.24 -3.30 -7.86
C ALA A 39 -9.67 -2.75 -7.72
N ALA A 40 -10.37 -3.10 -6.63
CA ALA A 40 -11.72 -2.62 -6.34
C ALA A 40 -11.78 -1.15 -5.92
N ALA A 41 -10.71 -0.59 -5.36
CA ALA A 41 -10.67 0.80 -4.94
C ALA A 41 -10.70 1.77 -6.14
N SER A 42 -11.57 2.79 -6.08
CA SER A 42 -11.64 3.88 -7.07
C SER A 42 -10.60 4.98 -6.81
N CYS A 43 -10.16 5.12 -5.56
CA CYS A 43 -9.20 6.11 -5.11
C CYS A 43 -8.28 5.53 -4.03
N LEU A 44 -7.02 5.94 -4.03
CA LEU A 44 -6.01 5.53 -3.07
C LEU A 44 -5.60 6.73 -2.20
N LEU A 45 -5.43 6.48 -0.90
CA LEU A 45 -4.93 7.44 0.07
C LEU A 45 -3.82 6.75 0.87
N MET A 46 -2.63 7.36 0.94
CA MET A 46 -1.49 6.78 1.65
C MET A 46 -0.55 7.85 2.20
N GLY A 47 0.36 7.45 3.09
CA GLY A 47 1.46 8.30 3.55
C GLY A 47 2.67 8.23 2.61
N ALA A 48 3.62 9.16 2.81
CA ALA A 48 4.85 9.24 2.02
C ALA A 48 5.68 7.94 2.05
N ASN A 49 5.78 7.26 3.20
CA ASN A 49 6.58 6.03 3.32
C ASN A 49 6.05 4.90 2.42
N THR A 50 4.73 4.71 2.39
CA THR A 50 4.10 3.71 1.50
C THR A 50 4.29 4.08 0.03
N TYR A 51 4.15 5.36 -0.31
CA TYR A 51 4.37 5.84 -1.68
C TYR A 51 5.82 5.60 -2.13
N ASN A 52 6.80 6.00 -1.32
CA ASN A 52 8.22 5.85 -1.63
C ASN A 52 8.61 4.37 -1.77
N TYR A 53 8.16 3.51 -0.85
CA TYR A 53 8.41 2.07 -0.96
C TYR A 53 7.94 1.51 -2.30
N ILE A 54 6.70 1.80 -2.70
CA ILE A 54 6.16 1.34 -3.99
C ILE A 54 6.95 1.93 -5.16
N PHE A 55 7.25 3.24 -5.11
CA PHE A 55 7.93 3.95 -6.18
C PHE A 55 9.35 3.38 -6.42
N GLU A 56 10.12 3.18 -5.35
CA GLU A 56 11.49 2.68 -5.41
C GLU A 56 11.54 1.23 -5.89
N HIS A 57 10.67 0.36 -5.36
CA HIS A 57 10.69 -1.07 -5.69
C HIS A 57 10.16 -1.38 -7.08
N TRP A 58 9.22 -0.57 -7.60
CA TRP A 58 8.53 -0.86 -8.87
C TRP A 58 8.93 0.10 -10.00
N GLY A 59 9.98 0.90 -9.82
CA GLY A 59 10.50 1.81 -10.84
C GLY A 59 9.54 2.95 -11.19
N GLY A 60 8.77 3.42 -10.20
CA GLY A 60 7.81 4.51 -10.32
C GLY A 60 6.41 4.13 -9.83
N TRP A 61 5.49 5.08 -9.89
CA TRP A 61 4.10 4.84 -9.47
C TRP A 61 3.34 3.97 -10.48
N PRO A 62 2.87 2.76 -10.10
CA PRO A 62 2.23 1.80 -11.00
C PRO A 62 0.76 2.13 -11.31
N HIS A 63 0.07 2.84 -10.41
CA HIS A 63 -1.40 2.96 -10.45
C HIS A 63 -1.86 4.28 -11.11
N LYS A 64 -1.33 4.56 -12.31
CA LYS A 64 -1.58 5.82 -13.04
C LYS A 64 -3.04 6.04 -13.45
N SER A 65 -3.82 4.97 -13.59
CA SER A 65 -5.25 5.04 -13.92
C SER A 65 -6.15 5.36 -12.72
N LYS A 66 -5.60 5.38 -11.49
CA LYS A 66 -6.34 5.63 -10.25
C LYS A 66 -5.92 6.93 -9.62
N ARG A 67 -6.90 7.70 -9.14
CA ARG A 67 -6.62 8.89 -8.36
C ARG A 67 -5.96 8.48 -7.04
N SER A 68 -4.75 8.96 -6.82
CA SER A 68 -3.94 8.62 -5.65
C SER A 68 -3.56 9.91 -4.94
N PHE A 69 -3.77 9.96 -3.63
CA PHE A 69 -3.38 11.07 -2.77
C PHE A 69 -2.30 10.61 -1.80
N VAL A 70 -1.19 11.35 -1.75
CA VAL A 70 -0.11 11.13 -0.81
C VAL A 70 -0.19 12.22 0.24
N VAL A 71 -0.43 11.84 1.49
CA VAL A 71 -0.40 12.76 2.63
C VAL A 71 1.04 12.85 3.11
N SER A 72 1.60 14.04 3.02
CA SER A 72 3.00 14.32 3.31
C SER A 72 3.12 15.72 3.92
N HIS A 73 4.14 15.91 4.75
CA HIS A 73 4.58 17.21 5.23
C HIS A 73 5.89 17.68 4.55
N TYR A 74 6.41 16.90 3.60
CA TYR A 74 7.49 17.33 2.74
C TYR A 74 6.92 18.35 1.74
N ASP A 75 7.49 19.55 1.74
CA ASP A 75 7.17 20.62 0.78
C ASP A 75 7.58 20.27 -0.65
#